data_AF-A0A967TYR8-F1
#
_entry.id   AF-A0A967TYR8-F1
#
_cell.length_a   1.000
_cell.length_b   1.000
_cell.length_c   1.000
_cell.angle_alpha   90.00
_cell.angle_beta   90.00
_cell.angle_gamma   90.00
#
_symmetry.space_group_name_H-M   'P 1'
#
loop_
_entity.id
_entity.type
_entity.pdbx_description
1 polymer ?
#
loop_
_entity_poly.entity_id
_entity_poly.type
_entity_poly.pdbx_seq_one_letter_code
_entity_poly.pdbx_strand_id
1 'polypeptide(L)'
;HLVGPSRAKEMIMFGEMYDAETLHGYGYFNEVVPDDDLLPAARRLADKVLAQPPLPVEMTKASINALVRALDRSVFHLDEYGLGLAARTGDAGRAVQAFFERTQPEWEYE
;
A
#
# COMPACT_ATOMS: atom_id res chain seq x y z
N HIS A 1 -5.62 5.28 8.89
CA HIS A 1 -4.32 5.15 8.21
C HIS A 1 -3.65 3.88 8.70
N LEU A 2 -3.29 2.95 7.80
CA LEU A 2 -2.91 1.57 8.15
C LEU A 2 -1.59 1.48 8.94
N VAL A 3 -0.51 2.05 8.42
CA VAL A 3 0.84 2.03 9.05
C VAL A 3 1.29 3.38 9.61
N GLY A 4 0.42 4.39 9.55
CA GLY A 4 0.72 5.78 9.89
C GLY A 4 1.59 6.51 8.84
N PRO A 5 1.66 7.85 8.90
CA PRO A 5 2.33 8.65 7.87
C PRO A 5 3.86 8.54 7.85
N SER A 6 4.51 8.23 8.98
CA SER A 6 5.97 8.10 9.03
C SER A 6 6.45 6.89 8.24
N ARG A 7 5.89 5.71 8.54
CA ARG A 7 6.23 4.46 7.84
C ARG A 7 5.76 4.48 6.39
N ALA A 8 4.58 5.06 6.13
CA ALA A 8 4.11 5.19 4.75
C ALA A 8 5.12 5.97 3.88
N LYS A 9 5.70 7.06 4.39
CA LYS A 9 6.75 7.81 3.68
C LYS A 9 7.99 6.95 3.44
N GLU A 10 8.49 6.29 4.47
CA GLU A 10 9.66 5.40 4.37
C GLU A 10 9.45 4.31 3.31
N MET A 11 8.32 3.59 3.39
CA MET A 11 7.96 2.51 2.45
C MET A 11 7.85 3.01 1.00
N ILE A 12 7.20 4.16 0.79
CA ILE A 12 6.94 4.68 -0.56
C ILE A 12 8.20 5.35 -1.15
N MET A 13 9.00 6.04 -0.35
CA MET A 13 10.18 6.77 -0.82
C MET A 13 11.37 5.85 -1.08
N PHE A 14 11.57 4.82 -0.25
CA PHE A 14 12.74 3.95 -0.35
C PHE A 14 12.46 2.60 -1.01
N GLY A 15 11.19 2.20 -1.12
CA GLY A 15 10.81 0.96 -1.82
C GLY A 15 11.45 -0.31 -1.24
N GLU A 16 11.78 -0.30 0.05
CA GLU A 16 12.44 -1.43 0.71
C GLU A 16 11.51 -2.64 0.86
N MET A 17 12.12 -3.82 0.99
CA MET A 17 11.41 -5.07 1.26
C MET A 17 11.28 -5.28 2.77
N TYR A 18 10.07 -5.59 3.21
CA TYR A 18 9.75 -5.86 4.61
C TYR A 18 9.29 -7.31 4.77
N ASP A 19 9.71 -7.98 5.83
CA ASP A 19 9.22 -9.30 6.18
C ASP A 19 7.78 -9.25 6.74
N ALA A 20 7.11 -10.40 6.75
CA ALA A 20 5.71 -10.50 7.15
C ALA A 20 5.46 -10.14 8.62
N GLU A 21 6.39 -10.48 9.52
CA GLU A 21 6.26 -10.21 10.96
C GLU A 21 6.39 -8.72 11.24
N THR A 22 7.33 -8.04 10.59
CA THR A 22 7.49 -6.59 10.65
C THR A 22 6.21 -5.90 10.18
N LEU A 23 5.65 -6.32 9.03
CA LEU A 23 4.42 -5.74 8.49
C LEU A 23 3.19 -6.03 9.38
N HIS A 24 3.14 -7.18 10.04
CA HIS A 24 2.12 -7.47 11.04
C HIS A 24 2.25 -6.56 12.27
N GLY A 25 3.47 -6.35 12.77
CA GLY A 25 3.75 -5.40 13.85
C GLY A 25 3.40 -3.95 13.50
N TYR A 26 3.39 -3.59 12.21
CA TYR A 26 2.93 -2.29 11.73
C TYR A 26 1.40 -2.18 11.61
N GLY A 27 0.68 -3.30 11.75
CA GLY A 27 -0.76 -3.39 11.50
C GLY A 27 -1.12 -3.47 10.02
N TYR A 28 -0.17 -3.80 9.14
CA TYR A 28 -0.42 -3.95 7.70
C TYR A 28 -1.15 -5.27 7.40
N PHE A 29 -0.75 -6.35 8.07
CA PHE A 29 -1.40 -7.67 7.96
C PHE A 29 -2.26 -7.98 9.20
N ASN A 30 -3.38 -8.67 8.98
CA ASN A 30 -4.28 -9.10 10.06
C ASN A 30 -3.73 -10.31 10.84
N GLU A 31 -3.04 -11.23 10.16
CA GLU A 31 -2.51 -12.50 10.70
C GLU A 31 -1.32 -12.92 9.81
N VAL A 32 -0.27 -13.49 10.42
CA VAL A 32 0.86 -14.12 9.72
C VAL A 32 0.82 -15.61 10.04
N VAL A 33 0.94 -16.44 9.00
CA VAL A 33 0.88 -17.90 9.09
C VAL A 33 1.95 -18.52 8.18
N PRO A 34 2.36 -19.78 8.41
CA PRO A 34 3.16 -20.53 7.45
C PRO A 34 2.49 -20.58 6.07
N ASP A 35 3.29 -20.67 5.01
CA ASP A 35 2.80 -20.67 3.62
C ASP A 35 1.73 -21.76 3.36
N ASP A 36 1.93 -22.96 3.92
CA ASP A 36 1.00 -24.09 3.79
C ASP A 36 -0.38 -23.81 4.43
N ASP A 37 -0.45 -22.85 5.36
CA ASP A 37 -1.66 -22.49 6.10
C ASP A 37 -2.35 -21.23 5.56
N LEU A 38 -1.81 -20.57 4.52
CA LEU A 38 -2.35 -19.32 3.98
C LEU A 38 -3.83 -19.45 3.55
N LEU A 39 -4.14 -20.46 2.73
CA LEU A 39 -5.51 -20.70 2.25
C LEU A 39 -6.45 -21.10 3.39
N PRO A 40 -6.09 -22.04 4.29
CA PRO A 40 -6.87 -22.32 5.48
C PRO A 40 -7.18 -21.07 6.33
N ALA A 41 -6.19 -20.21 6.59
CA ALA A 41 -6.36 -18.99 7.38
C ALA A 41 -7.28 -17.96 6.68
N ALA A 42 -7.10 -17.75 5.38
CA ALA A 42 -7.97 -16.88 4.58
C ALA A 42 -9.42 -17.39 4.57
N ARG A 43 -9.61 -18.71 4.43
CA ARG A 43 -10.94 -19.33 4.43
C ARG A 43 -11.63 -19.19 5.78
N ARG A 44 -10.90 -19.37 6.89
CA ARG A 44 -11.38 -19.09 8.25
C ARG A 44 -11.95 -17.68 8.37
N LEU A 45 -11.27 -16.67 7.83
CA LEU A 45 -11.75 -15.29 7.87
C LEU A 45 -12.99 -15.11 6.98
N ALA A 46 -13.01 -15.70 5.79
CA ALA A 46 -14.16 -15.65 4.88
C ALA A 46 -15.40 -16.28 5.51
N ASP A 47 -15.27 -17.46 6.14
CA ASP A 47 -16.37 -18.15 6.81
C ASP A 47 -16.94 -17.33 7.98
N LYS A 48 -16.08 -16.60 8.72
CA LYS A 48 -16.53 -15.64 9.75
C LYS A 48 -17.40 -14.53 9.17
N VAL A 49 -17.04 -14.00 7.99
CA VAL A 49 -17.85 -12.97 7.30
C VAL A 49 -19.15 -13.55 6.77
N LEU A 50 -19.12 -14.75 6.19
CA LEU A 50 -20.31 -15.44 5.65
C LEU A 50 -21.33 -15.80 6.74
N ALA A 51 -20.89 -15.95 7.99
CA ALA A 51 -21.76 -16.17 9.14
C ALA A 51 -22.50 -14.89 9.62
N GLN A 52 -22.21 -13.72 9.05
CA GLN A 52 -22.85 -12.45 9.44
C GLN A 52 -24.01 -12.07 8.51
N PRO A 53 -24.98 -11.26 9.00
CA PRO A 53 -26.02 -10.69 8.16
C PRO A 53 -25.41 -9.85 7.00
N PRO A 54 -25.74 -10.12 5.72
CA PRO A 54 -25.07 -9.48 4.59
C PRO A 54 -25.18 -7.95 4.57
N LEU A 55 -26.38 -7.42 4.84
CA LEU A 55 -26.65 -5.98 4.74
C LEU A 55 -25.84 -5.16 5.78
N PRO A 56 -25.82 -5.48 7.08
CA PRO A 56 -24.94 -4.83 8.06
C PRO A 56 -23.45 -4.90 7.72
N VAL A 57 -22.97 -6.02 7.18
CA VAL A 57 -21.55 -6.16 6.76
C VAL A 57 -21.23 -5.18 5.64
N GLU A 58 -22.09 -5.15 4.62
CA GLU A 58 -21.93 -4.24 3.49
C GLU A 58 -21.94 -2.78 3.94
N MET A 59 -22.95 -2.39 4.73
CA MET A 59 -23.09 -1.04 5.25
C MET A 59 -21.89 -0.63 6.10
N THR A 60 -21.44 -1.50 7.00
CA THR A 60 -20.28 -1.23 7.87
C THR A 60 -19.01 -1.04 7.05
N LYS A 61 -18.75 -1.92 6.08
CA LYS A 61 -17.60 -1.81 5.18
C LYS A 61 -17.66 -0.53 4.36
N ALA A 62 -18.83 -0.17 3.83
CA ALA A 62 -19.03 1.05 3.06
C ALA A 62 -18.78 2.31 3.91
N SER A 63 -19.33 2.38 5.12
CA SER A 63 -19.14 3.51 6.03
C SER A 63 -17.68 3.67 6.47
N ILE A 64 -16.99 2.58 6.83
CA ILE A 64 -15.57 2.62 7.18
C ILE A 64 -14.73 3.07 5.98
N ASN A 65 -15.00 2.55 4.79
CA ASN A 65 -14.29 2.97 3.57
C ASN A 65 -14.52 4.46 3.27
N ALA A 66 -15.75 4.95 3.43
CA ALA A 66 -16.05 6.37 3.24
C ALA A 66 -15.30 7.25 4.25
N LEU A 67 -15.24 6.84 5.52
CA LEU A 67 -14.48 7.53 6.57
C LEU A 67 -12.99 7.59 6.24
N VAL A 68 -12.38 6.46 5.88
CA VAL A 68 -10.94 6.38 5.61
C VAL A 68 -10.56 7.17 4.36
N ARG A 69 -11.44 7.26 3.37
CA ARG A 69 -11.21 7.94 2.10
C ARG A 69 -11.71 9.39 2.06
N ALA A 70 -12.18 9.92 3.18
CA ALA A 70 -12.86 11.23 3.24
C ALA A 70 -12.00 12.37 2.67
N LEU A 71 -10.67 12.27 2.79
CA LEU A 71 -9.72 13.28 2.35
C LEU A 71 -8.96 12.91 1.07
N ASP A 72 -9.12 11.70 0.54
CA ASP A 72 -8.32 11.20 -0.59
C ASP A 72 -8.34 12.19 -1.76
N ARG A 73 -9.52 12.63 -2.19
CA ARG A 73 -9.65 13.59 -3.30
C ARG A 73 -9.04 14.96 -3.01
N SER A 74 -9.04 15.40 -1.75
CA SER A 74 -8.50 16.70 -1.37
C SER A 74 -6.98 16.69 -1.18
N VAL A 75 -6.38 15.53 -0.90
CA VAL A 75 -4.96 15.41 -0.54
C VAL A 75 -4.11 14.81 -1.66
N PHE A 76 -4.67 13.94 -2.50
CA PHE A 76 -3.96 13.34 -3.65
C PHE A 76 -3.86 14.26 -4.87
N HIS A 77 -4.07 15.57 -4.73
CA HIS A 77 -3.90 16.51 -5.84
C HIS A 77 -2.45 16.53 -6.36
N LEU A 78 -1.47 16.22 -5.51
CA LEU A 78 -0.08 16.09 -5.95
C LEU A 78 0.22 14.78 -6.66
N ASP A 79 -0.61 13.75 -6.57
CA ASP A 79 -0.30 12.46 -7.19
C ASP A 79 -0.39 12.54 -8.72
N GLU A 80 -1.47 13.12 -9.25
CA GLU A 80 -1.66 13.24 -10.70
C GLU A 80 -0.67 14.25 -11.31
N TYR A 81 -0.56 15.44 -10.73
CA TYR A 81 0.38 16.47 -11.19
C TYR A 81 1.83 16.06 -10.94
N GLY A 82 2.13 15.49 -9.78
CA GLY A 82 3.48 15.07 -9.39
C GLY A 82 3.98 13.91 -10.22
N LEU A 83 3.13 12.91 -10.51
CA LEU A 83 3.50 11.83 -11.43
C LEU A 83 3.76 12.39 -12.84
N GLY A 84 2.87 13.25 -13.33
CA GLY A 84 3.00 13.87 -14.65
C GLY A 84 4.25 14.75 -14.79
N LEU A 85 4.64 15.45 -13.72
CA LEU A 85 5.86 16.25 -13.68
C LEU A 85 7.10 15.37 -13.55
N ALA A 86 7.12 14.44 -12.59
CA ALA A 86 8.25 13.54 -12.35
C ALA A 86 8.58 12.72 -13.60
N ALA A 87 7.57 12.20 -14.30
CA ALA A 87 7.74 11.45 -15.55
C ALA A 87 8.38 12.26 -16.70
N ARG A 88 8.45 13.58 -16.59
CA ARG A 88 9.07 14.48 -17.59
C ARG A 88 10.49 14.92 -17.21
N THR A 89 10.95 14.61 -16.00
CA THR A 89 12.31 14.93 -15.54
C THR A 89 13.35 13.99 -16.15
N GLY A 90 14.61 14.42 -16.21
CA GLY A 90 15.72 13.54 -16.59
C GLY A 90 15.84 12.32 -15.68
N ASP A 91 15.52 12.48 -14.39
CA ASP A 91 15.59 11.42 -13.37
C ASP A 91 14.61 10.27 -13.63
N ALA A 92 13.44 10.52 -14.20
CA ALA A 92 12.53 9.44 -14.56
C ALA A 92 13.12 8.52 -15.63
N GLY A 93 13.78 9.08 -16.65
CA GLY A 93 14.49 8.31 -17.66
C GLY A 93 15.64 7.49 -17.07
N ARG A 94 16.45 8.12 -16.20
CA ARG A 94 17.55 7.47 -15.47
C ARG A 94 17.07 6.33 -14.58
N ALA A 95 15.97 6.52 -13.85
CA ALA A 95 15.38 5.49 -13.00
C ALA A 95 14.96 4.25 -13.81
N VAL A 96 14.28 4.45 -14.96
CA VAL A 96 13.86 3.35 -15.84
C VAL A 96 15.07 2.60 -16.39
N GLN A 97 16.09 3.33 -16.86
CA GLN A 97 17.31 2.72 -17.39
C GLN A 97 18.02 1.89 -16.31
N ALA A 98 18.24 2.46 -15.13
CA ALA A 98 18.90 1.81 -14.02
C ALA A 98 18.15 0.54 -13.54
N PHE A 99 16.82 0.55 -13.58
CA PHE A 99 16.01 -0.63 -13.27
C PHE A 99 16.30 -1.80 -14.23
N PHE A 100 16.35 -1.55 -15.54
CA PHE A 100 16.64 -2.59 -16.54
C PHE A 100 18.11 -3.02 -16.52
N GLU A 101 19.03 -2.08 -16.31
CA GLU A 101 20.47 -2.34 -16.26
C GLU A 101 20.94 -2.91 -14.92
N ARG A 102 20.09 -2.89 -13.88
CA ARG A 102 20.41 -3.26 -12.49
C ARG A 102 21.61 -2.48 -11.94
N THR A 103 21.69 -1.19 -12.28
CA THR A 103 22.70 -0.25 -11.82
C THR A 103 22.09 0.73 -10.80
N GLN A 104 22.94 1.48 -10.09
CA GLN A 104 22.45 2.61 -9.29
C GLN A 104 22.32 3.84 -10.19
N PRO A 105 21.14 4.50 -10.22
CA PRO A 105 20.97 5.75 -10.95
C PRO A 105 21.69 6.90 -10.24
N GLU A 106 22.27 7.82 -11.02
CA GLU A 106 22.77 9.10 -10.54
C GLU A 106 21.67 10.15 -10.68
N TRP A 107 21.34 10.84 -9.59
CA TRP A 107 20.25 11.83 -9.54
C TRP A 107 20.79 13.24 -9.78
N GLU A 108 20.08 14.04 -10.57
CA GLU A 108 20.39 15.46 -10.74
C GLU A 108 19.28 16.33 -10.13
N TYR A 109 19.68 17.35 -9.36
CA TYR A 109 18.72 18.32 -8.84
C TYR A 109 18.45 19.37 -9.93
N GLU A 110 17.33 19.24 -10.63
CA GLU A 110 16.81 20.23 -11.60
C GLU A 110 16.07 21.40 -10.92
#